data_AF-C6GBF6-F1
#
_entry.id   AF-C6GBF6-F1
#
_cell.length_a   1.000
_cell.length_b   1.000
_cell.length_c   1.000
_cell.angle_alpha   90.00
_cell.angle_beta   90.00
_cell.angle_gamma   90.00
#
_symmetry.space_group_name_H-M   'P 1'
#
loop_
_entity.id
_entity.type
_entity.pdbx_description
1 polymer ?
#
loop_
_entity_poly.entity_id
_entity_poly.type
_entity_poly.pdbx_seq_one_letter_code
_entity_poly.pdbx_strand_id
1 'polypeptide(L)' 'VLTWAGDGYITADVLKEILRELDNRLTEEDLDSIIEEVDEDGSGTLDFDEFMGMMAG' A
#
# COMPACT_ATOMS: atom_id res chain seq x y z
N VAL A 1 -5.56 13.05 -10.46
CA VAL A 1 -4.52 13.83 -9.76
C VAL A 1 -4.23 13.05 -8.49
N LEU A 2 -3.21 12.20 -8.55
CA LEU A 2 -2.74 11.44 -7.40
C LEU A 2 -2.00 12.42 -6.51
N THR A 3 -2.66 12.90 -5.46
CA THR A 3 -2.04 13.77 -4.48
C THR A 3 -1.15 12.91 -3.61
N TRP A 4 0.12 12.79 -3.98
CA TRP A 4 1.17 12.57 -3.00
C TRP A 4 1.11 13.80 -2.08
N ALA A 5 0.34 13.70 -1.00
CA ALA A 5 0.49 14.63 0.11
C ALA A 5 1.99 14.53 0.49
N GLY A 6 2.68 15.67 0.56
CA GLY A 6 4.12 15.74 0.79
C GLY A 6 4.51 15.36 2.22
N ASP A 7 4.02 14.20 2.65
CA ASP A 7 3.77 13.85 4.04
C ASP A 7 4.45 12.50 4.41
N GLY A 8 4.98 11.77 3.42
CA GLY A 8 5.79 10.56 3.66
C GLY A 8 4.99 9.25 3.74
N TYR A 9 3.66 9.31 3.58
CA TYR A 9 2.78 8.15 3.53
C TYR A 9 2.08 7.97 2.17
N ILE A 10 1.74 6.73 1.86
CA ILE A 10 0.98 6.26 0.71
C ILE A 10 -0.36 5.74 1.25
N THR A 11 -1.50 6.29 0.81
CA THR A 11 -2.79 5.75 1.23
C THR A 11 -3.04 4.36 0.67
N ALA A 12 -3.82 3.55 1.40
CA ALA A 12 -4.20 2.22 0.95
C ALA A 12 -4.72 2.19 -0.50
N ASP A 13 -5.58 3.15 -0.87
CA ASP A 13 -6.10 3.26 -2.24
C ASP A 13 -5.00 3.42 -3.32
N VAL A 14 -3.96 4.20 -3.03
CA VAL A 14 -2.84 4.41 -3.96
C VAL A 14 -1.98 3.16 -4.06
N LEU A 15 -1.75 2.49 -2.93
CA LEU A 15 -1.05 1.19 -2.91
C LEU A 15 -1.83 0.13 -3.71
N LYS A 16 -3.17 0.08 -3.60
CA LYS A 16 -4.02 -0.80 -4.41
C LYS A 16 -3.91 -0.51 -5.90
N GLU A 17 -3.86 0.76 -6.30
CA GLU A 17 -3.65 1.14 -7.71
C GLU A 17 -2.29 0.65 -8.23
N ILE A 18 -1.21 0.89 -7.48
CA ILE A 18 0.14 0.47 -7.86
C ILE A 18 0.25 -1.05 -7.96
N LEU A 19 -0.31 -1.79 -7.00
CA LEU A 19 -0.31 -3.25 -7.00
C LEU A 19 -1.11 -3.82 -8.17
N ARG A 20 -2.23 -3.20 -8.54
CA ARG A 20 -2.99 -3.57 -9.76
C ARG A 20 -2.21 -3.29 -11.04
N GLU A 21 -1.43 -2.21 -11.09
CA GLU A 21 -0.57 -1.91 -12.24
C GLU A 21 0.61 -2.90 -12.34
N LEU A 22 1.14 -3.37 -11.20
CA LEU A 22 2.23 -4.35 -11.16
C LEU A 22 1.75 -5.78 -11.49
N ASP A 23 0.62 -6.21 -10.92
CA ASP A 23 0.00 -7.51 -11.21
C ASP A 23 -1.53 -7.39 -11.29
N ASN A 24 -2.03 -7.47 -12.52
CA ASN A 24 -3.47 -7.34 -12.81
C ASN A 24 -4.30 -8.58 -12.43
N ARG A 25 -3.70 -9.61 -11.85
CA ARG A 25 -4.41 -10.83 -11.39
C ARG A 25 -4.79 -10.76 -9.91
N LEU A 26 -4.23 -9.79 -9.18
CA LEU A 26 -4.60 -9.53 -7.79
C LEU A 26 -6.04 -9.03 -7.73
N THR A 27 -6.87 -9.76 -6.99
CA THR A 27 -8.27 -9.37 -6.74
C THR A 27 -8.34 -8.31 -5.64
N GLU A 28 -9.50 -7.68 -5.48
CA GLU A 28 -9.68 -6.72 -4.38
C GLU A 28 -9.48 -7.37 -3.00
N GLU A 29 -9.81 -8.66 -2.84
CA GLU A 29 -9.53 -9.42 -1.60
C GLU A 29 -8.03 -9.65 -1.39
N ASP A 30 -7.28 -10.00 -2.45
CA ASP A 30 -5.82 -10.15 -2.35
C ASP A 30 -5.17 -8.82 -1.97
N LEU A 31 -5.64 -7.72 -2.57
CA LEU A 31 -5.16 -6.37 -2.26
C LEU A 31 -5.52 -5.95 -0.84
N ASP A 32 -6.72 -6.25 -0.36
CA ASP A 32 -7.12 -5.98 1.02
C ASP A 32 -6.25 -6.76 2.01
N SER A 33 -6.01 -8.05 1.74
CA SER A 33 -5.12 -8.88 2.56
C SER A 33 -3.68 -8.34 2.56
N ILE A 34 -3.14 -7.94 1.40
CA ILE A 34 -1.81 -7.34 1.34
C ILE A 34 -1.76 -6.04 2.14
N ILE A 35 -2.83 -5.24 2.12
CA ILE A 35 -2.84 -4.01 2.91
C ILE A 35 -2.96 -4.31 4.41
N GLU A 36 -3.82 -5.24 4.82
CA GLU A 36 -3.91 -5.67 6.22
C GLU A 36 -2.59 -6.29 6.74
N GLU A 37 -1.81 -6.96 5.89
CA GLU A 37 -0.52 -7.52 6.28
C GLU A 37 0.58 -6.47 6.45
N VAL A 38 0.42 -5.28 5.86
CA VAL A 38 1.46 -4.26 5.80
C VAL A 38 1.13 -3.04 6.67
N ASP A 39 -0.16 -2.71 6.77
CA ASP A 39 -0.73 -1.72 7.68
C ASP A 39 -0.78 -2.31 9.11
N GLU A 40 0.39 -2.61 9.68
CA GLU A 40 0.51 -3.18 11.03
C GLU A 40 -0.01 -2.23 12.12
N ASP A 41 0.03 -0.93 11.86
CA ASP A 41 -0.44 0.11 12.77
C ASP A 41 -1.94 0.44 12.63
N GLY A 42 -2.57 -0.05 11.55
CA GLY A 42 -3.99 0.14 11.26
C GLY A 42 -4.34 1.59 10.96
N SER A 43 -3.37 2.38 10.47
CA SER A 43 -3.56 3.76 10.06
C SER A 43 -4.37 3.88 8.77
N GLY A 44 -4.48 2.80 7.99
CA GLY A 44 -5.08 2.80 6.65
C GLY A 44 -4.16 3.45 5.60
N THR A 45 -2.90 3.68 5.97
CA THR A 45 -1.87 4.31 5.15
C THR A 45 -0.54 3.61 5.36
N LEU A 46 0.24 3.44 4.30
CA LEU A 46 1.61 2.93 4.38
C LEU A 46 2.59 4.08 4.54
N ASP A 47 3.32 4.15 5.63
CA ASP A 47 4.46 5.05 5.76
C ASP A 47 5.70 4.51 5.01
N PHE A 48 6.64 5.40 4.70
CA PHE A 48 7.88 5.02 4.00
C PHE A 48 8.69 3.93 4.76
N ASP A 49 8.67 3.93 6.09
CA ASP A 49 9.31 2.89 6.91
C ASP A 49 8.63 1.52 6.75
N GLU A 50 7.30 1.47 6.69
CA GLU A 50 6.54 0.23 6.47
C GLU A 50 6.74 -0.31 5.05
N PHE A 51 6.77 0.58 4.06
CA PHE A 51 7.11 0.23 2.68
C PHE A 51 8.53 -0.37 2.55
N MET A 52 9.50 0.22 3.24
CA MET A 52 10.88 -0.29 3.27
C MET A 52 10.96 -1.63 4.02
N GLY A 53 10.14 -1.83 5.06
CA GLY A 53 9.96 -3.11 5.73
C GLY A 53 9.49 -4.21 4.79
N MET A 54 8.49 -3.93 3.95
CA MET A 54 8.03 -4.87 2.91
C MET A 54 9.11 -5.24 1.89
N MET A 55 9.84 -4.23 1.38
CA MET A 55 10.82 -4.44 0.30
C MET A 55 12.15 -5.02 0.79
N ALA A 56 12.45 -4.92 2.09
CA ALA A 56 13.67 -5.46 2.69
C ALA A 56 13.53 -6.90 3.23
N GLY A 57 12.29 -7.44 3.27
CA GLY A 57 12.01 -8.85 3.56
C GLY A 57 12.14 -9.73 2.32
#